data_AF-A0A348W800-F1
#
_entry.id   AF-A0A348W800-F1
#
_cell.length_a   1.000
_cell.length_b   1.000
_cell.length_c   1.000
_cell.angle_alpha   90.00
_cell.angle_beta   90.00
_cell.angle_gamma   90.00
#
_symmetry.space_group_name_H-M   'P 1'
#
loop_
_entity.id
_entity.type
_entity.pdbx_description
1 polymer ?
#
loop_
_entity_poly.entity_id
_entity_poly.type
_entity_poly.pdbx_seq_one_letter_code
_entity_poly.pdbx_strand_id
1 'polypeptide(L)'
;SKPTDREATQWYFQRYAAQLPAAGEMVLFDRSWYNRGVVEHVFDFCTEEQREHFFAQAPDFERMLTEDGIHLIKIWLNVGRAEQLRRFLKRESDPLKQWKLSWIDVEGLKRWDAYSAAIEETLARTHTEVAPWTVIRSDDKRRARLEAIRHVLGRLDYDHKDARALGQPDPLICGGPEIWNA
;
A
#
# COMPACT_ATOMS: atom_id res chain seq x y z
N SER A 1 3.32 8.69 -8.96
CA SER A 1 3.68 9.95 -9.66
C SER A 1 2.77 11.08 -9.20
N LYS A 2 3.27 12.32 -9.20
CA LYS A 2 2.45 13.53 -9.01
C LYS A 2 1.48 13.66 -10.20
N PRO A 3 0.20 13.99 -9.99
CA PRO A 3 -0.73 14.24 -11.09
C PRO A 3 -0.32 15.46 -11.91
N THR A 4 -0.56 15.42 -13.21
CA THR A 4 -0.55 16.59 -14.11
C THR A 4 -1.69 17.55 -13.76
N ASP A 5 -1.61 18.79 -14.23
CA ASP A 5 -2.66 19.80 -13.99
C ASP A 5 -4.03 19.33 -14.45
N ARG A 6 -4.09 18.59 -15.56
CA ARG A 6 -5.34 17.97 -16.06
C ARG A 6 -5.82 16.83 -15.16
N GLU A 7 -4.93 15.96 -14.70
CA GLU A 7 -5.29 14.87 -13.79
C GLU A 7 -5.76 15.38 -12.43
N ALA A 8 -5.24 16.53 -11.98
CA ALA A 8 -5.68 17.17 -10.74
C ALA A 8 -7.14 17.65 -10.81
N THR A 9 -7.66 17.94 -12.00
CA THR A 9 -9.06 18.34 -12.23
C THR A 9 -9.98 17.18 -12.61
N GLN A 10 -9.45 15.96 -12.73
CA GLN A 10 -10.24 14.76 -13.05
C GLN A 10 -10.87 14.15 -11.79
N TRP A 11 -11.77 13.19 -12.01
CA TRP A 11 -12.11 12.27 -10.94
C TRP A 11 -10.86 11.55 -10.45
N TYR A 12 -10.63 11.50 -9.14
CA TYR A 12 -9.36 11.09 -8.56
C TYR A 12 -8.91 9.68 -8.99
N PHE A 13 -9.85 8.75 -9.11
CA PHE A 13 -9.58 7.37 -9.51
C PHE A 13 -9.33 7.21 -11.02
N GLN A 14 -9.68 8.19 -11.85
CA GLN A 14 -9.68 8.07 -13.32
C GLN A 14 -8.33 7.65 -13.88
N ARG A 15 -7.23 8.26 -13.42
CA ARG A 15 -5.88 7.90 -13.89
C ARG A 15 -5.43 6.51 -13.46
N TYR A 16 -5.94 6.02 -12.33
CA TYR A 16 -5.65 4.67 -11.84
C TYR A 16 -6.52 3.63 -12.55
N ALA A 17 -7.79 3.96 -12.81
CA ALA A 17 -8.70 3.14 -13.59
C ALA A 17 -8.17 2.84 -14.99
N ALA A 18 -7.48 3.81 -15.61
CA ALA A 18 -6.80 3.64 -16.90
C ALA A 18 -5.63 2.62 -16.88
N GLN A 19 -5.20 2.16 -15.71
CA GLN A 19 -4.12 1.18 -15.52
C GLN A 19 -4.63 -0.18 -15.01
N LEU A 20 -5.95 -0.37 -14.92
CA LEU A 20 -6.52 -1.64 -14.46
C LEU A 20 -6.22 -2.78 -15.43
N PRO A 21 -6.08 -4.02 -14.93
CA PRO A 21 -5.76 -5.18 -15.76
C PRO A 21 -6.91 -5.56 -16.69
N ALA A 22 -6.58 -6.01 -17.89
CA ALA A 22 -7.45 -6.83 -18.73
C ALA A 22 -7.28 -8.33 -18.40
N ALA A 23 -8.03 -9.19 -19.09
CA ALA A 23 -7.98 -10.64 -18.89
C ALA A 23 -6.56 -11.19 -19.09
N GLY A 24 -6.06 -11.92 -18.07
CA GLY A 24 -4.72 -12.52 -18.08
C GLY A 24 -3.59 -11.59 -17.66
N GLU A 25 -3.88 -10.32 -17.35
CA GLU A 25 -2.88 -9.36 -16.90
C GLU A 25 -2.73 -9.37 -15.38
N MET A 26 -1.49 -9.13 -14.93
CA MET A 26 -1.19 -8.83 -13.53
C MET A 26 -0.58 -7.44 -13.45
N VAL A 27 -1.29 -6.52 -12.78
CA VAL A 27 -0.83 -5.14 -12.58
C VAL A 27 -0.36 -4.95 -11.14
N LEU A 28 0.84 -4.39 -10.98
CA LEU A 28 1.44 -4.07 -9.69
C LEU A 28 1.50 -2.56 -9.51
N PHE A 29 0.76 -2.07 -8.51
CA PHE A 29 0.76 -0.66 -8.13
C PHE A 29 1.88 -0.37 -7.11
N ASP A 30 3.01 0.18 -7.56
CA ASP A 30 4.01 0.80 -6.65
C ASP A 30 3.47 2.16 -6.19
N ARG A 31 2.78 2.11 -5.05
CA ARG A 31 1.74 3.07 -4.62
C ARG A 31 0.50 3.03 -5.51
N SER A 32 -0.61 3.57 -5.02
CA SER A 32 -1.92 3.50 -5.66
C SER A 32 -2.77 4.73 -5.31
N TRP A 33 -4.09 4.66 -5.52
CA TRP A 33 -5.06 5.66 -5.05
C TRP A 33 -4.95 5.96 -3.55
N TYR A 34 -4.35 5.08 -2.76
CA TYR A 34 -4.08 5.32 -1.34
C TYR A 34 -3.05 6.43 -1.05
N ASN A 35 -2.45 7.05 -2.08
CA ASN A 35 -1.73 8.31 -1.89
C ASN A 35 -2.61 9.36 -1.18
N ARG A 36 -3.90 9.43 -1.50
CA ARG A 36 -4.85 10.37 -0.84
C ARG A 36 -5.18 10.02 0.59
N GLY A 37 -5.23 8.73 0.93
CA GLY A 37 -5.46 8.28 2.31
C GLY A 37 -4.33 8.71 3.26
N VAL A 38 -3.09 8.79 2.75
CA VAL A 38 -1.89 8.97 3.58
C VAL A 38 -1.04 10.17 3.16
N VAL A 39 -0.24 10.05 2.09
CA VAL A 39 0.82 11.03 1.76
C VAL A 39 0.24 12.39 1.39
N GLU A 40 -0.84 12.44 0.59
CA GLU A 40 -1.44 13.72 0.20
C GLU A 40 -2.02 14.43 1.43
N HIS A 41 -2.60 13.70 2.38
CA HIS A 41 -3.11 14.29 3.62
C HIS A 41 -1.97 14.83 4.50
N VAL A 42 -0.94 14.02 4.75
CA VAL A 42 0.17 14.38 5.66
C VAL A 42 0.99 15.57 5.14
N PHE A 43 0.96 15.83 3.83
CA PHE A 43 1.68 16.94 3.19
C PHE A 43 0.77 18.05 2.65
N ASP A 44 -0.52 18.04 3.00
CA ASP A 44 -1.49 19.07 2.59
C ASP A 44 -1.63 19.19 1.06
N PHE A 45 -1.44 18.09 0.32
CA PHE A 45 -1.64 18.01 -1.13
C PHE A 45 -3.10 17.73 -1.53
N CYS A 46 -3.95 17.44 -0.56
CA CYS A 46 -5.40 17.39 -0.73
C CYS A 46 -6.10 18.13 0.40
N THR A 47 -7.30 18.67 0.15
CA THR A 47 -8.13 19.23 1.21
C THR A 47 -8.77 18.13 2.06
N GLU A 48 -9.28 18.48 3.23
CA GLU A 48 -10.01 17.55 4.09
C GLU A 48 -11.23 16.97 3.37
N GLU A 49 -11.98 17.80 2.64
CA GLU A 49 -13.16 17.38 1.88
C GLU A 49 -12.79 16.41 0.75
N GLN A 50 -11.65 16.62 0.09
CA GLN A 50 -11.16 15.70 -0.94
C GLN A 50 -10.79 14.34 -0.36
N ARG A 51 -10.21 14.32 0.85
CA ARG A 51 -9.84 13.08 1.55
C ARG A 51 -11.09 12.33 2.04
N GLU A 52 -12.07 13.05 2.59
CA GLU A 52 -13.36 12.46 2.98
C GLU A 52 -14.10 11.88 1.78
N HIS A 53 -14.12 12.60 0.66
CA HIS A 53 -14.71 12.10 -0.58
C HIS A 53 -13.99 10.85 -1.10
N PHE A 54 -12.66 10.80 -0.98
CA PHE A 54 -11.88 9.60 -1.30
C PHE A 54 -12.28 8.42 -0.42
N PHE A 55 -12.41 8.60 0.88
CA PHE A 55 -12.81 7.51 1.77
C PHE A 55 -14.25 7.06 1.55
N ALA A 56 -15.15 7.96 1.14
CA ALA A 56 -16.50 7.58 0.74
C ALA A 56 -16.52 6.75 -0.56
N GLN A 57 -15.56 6.96 -1.46
CA GLN A 57 -15.52 6.29 -2.77
C GLN A 57 -14.62 5.04 -2.82
N ALA A 58 -13.52 5.00 -2.07
CA ALA A 58 -12.52 3.95 -2.20
C ALA A 58 -13.09 2.54 -1.97
N PRO A 59 -13.89 2.27 -0.91
CA PRO A 59 -14.48 0.95 -0.72
C PRO A 59 -15.45 0.55 -1.84
N ASP A 60 -16.22 1.51 -2.37
CA ASP A 60 -17.17 1.26 -3.45
C ASP A 60 -16.45 1.00 -4.78
N PHE A 61 -15.41 1.78 -5.08
CA PHE A 61 -14.55 1.57 -6.24
C PHE A 61 -13.93 0.17 -6.19
N GLU A 62 -13.37 -0.22 -5.05
CA GLU A 62 -12.76 -1.55 -4.87
C GLU A 62 -13.79 -2.68 -4.99
N ARG A 63 -15.00 -2.48 -4.43
CA ARG A 63 -16.10 -3.43 -4.56
C ARG A 63 -16.46 -3.66 -6.03
N MET A 64 -16.60 -2.59 -6.82
CA MET A 64 -16.87 -2.71 -8.26
C MET A 64 -15.82 -3.55 -8.99
N LEU A 65 -14.53 -3.38 -8.66
CA LEU A 65 -13.45 -4.17 -9.25
C LEU A 65 -13.58 -5.66 -8.90
N THR A 66 -13.83 -5.95 -7.61
CA THR A 66 -13.94 -7.34 -7.14
C THR A 66 -15.19 -8.04 -7.64
N GLU A 67 -16.31 -7.33 -7.80
CA GLU A 67 -17.55 -7.87 -8.37
C GLU A 67 -17.40 -8.23 -9.85
N ASP A 68 -16.53 -7.54 -10.59
CA ASP A 68 -16.20 -7.84 -11.99
C ASP A 68 -15.14 -8.95 -12.14
N GLY A 69 -14.74 -9.59 -11.02
CA GLY A 69 -13.81 -10.72 -11.01
C GLY A 69 -12.32 -10.35 -10.92
N ILE A 70 -11.98 -9.07 -10.68
CA ILE A 70 -10.59 -8.67 -10.44
C ILE A 70 -10.16 -9.10 -9.03
N HIS A 71 -9.08 -9.88 -8.96
CA HIS A 71 -8.43 -10.19 -7.68
C HIS A 71 -7.64 -8.98 -7.17
N LEU A 72 -8.28 -8.14 -6.34
CA LEU A 72 -7.63 -7.01 -5.69
C LEU A 72 -6.93 -7.44 -4.39
N ILE A 73 -5.60 -7.31 -4.34
CA ILE A 73 -4.79 -7.64 -3.15
C ILE A 73 -4.10 -6.37 -2.64
N LYS A 74 -4.45 -5.92 -1.43
CA LYS A 74 -3.88 -4.72 -0.79
C LYS A 74 -2.86 -5.12 0.27
N ILE A 75 -1.62 -4.65 0.12
CA ILE A 75 -0.51 -4.94 1.04
C ILE A 75 0.05 -3.65 1.62
N TRP A 76 0.07 -3.56 2.94
CA TRP A 76 0.76 -2.52 3.69
C TRP A 76 2.07 -3.06 4.28
N LEU A 77 3.20 -2.58 3.76
CA LEU A 77 4.52 -2.93 4.30
C LEU A 77 4.82 -2.06 5.52
N ASN A 78 4.62 -2.60 6.71
CA ASN A 78 4.85 -1.88 7.96
C ASN A 78 6.34 -1.88 8.33
N VAL A 79 6.92 -0.74 8.66
CA VAL A 79 8.34 -0.62 9.06
C VAL A 79 8.43 0.20 10.32
N GLY A 80 9.16 -0.28 11.32
CA GLY A 80 9.32 0.45 12.56
C GLY A 80 10.13 1.74 12.37
N ARG A 81 9.88 2.75 13.20
CA ARG A 81 10.55 4.07 13.13
C ARG A 81 12.09 3.98 13.10
N ALA A 82 12.65 3.16 13.99
CA ALA A 82 14.09 2.97 14.09
C ALA A 82 14.67 2.32 12.82
N GLU A 83 13.98 1.32 12.28
CA GLU A 83 14.40 0.65 11.05
C GLU A 83 14.25 1.56 9.82
N GLN A 84 13.21 2.37 9.77
CA GLN A 84 13.03 3.37 8.74
C GLN A 84 14.24 4.32 8.74
N LEU A 85 14.57 4.95 9.88
CA LEU A 85 15.72 5.84 10.01
C LEU A 85 17.04 5.15 9.61
N ARG A 86 17.26 3.90 10.05
CA ARG A 86 18.44 3.11 9.66
C ARG A 86 18.54 2.94 8.14
N ARG A 87 17.41 2.68 7.45
CA ARG A 87 17.37 2.55 5.99
C ARG A 87 17.67 3.86 5.29
N PHE A 88 17.24 4.99 5.84
CA PHE A 88 17.55 6.32 5.31
C PHE A 88 19.05 6.59 5.33
N LEU A 89 19.69 6.48 6.50
CA LEU A 89 21.13 6.71 6.66
C LEU A 89 21.96 5.76 5.76
N LYS A 90 21.50 4.51 5.61
CA LYS A 90 22.14 3.54 4.70
C LYS A 90 21.99 3.90 3.21
N ARG A 91 20.90 4.57 2.82
CA ARG A 91 20.70 5.02 1.43
C ARG A 91 21.56 6.24 1.11
N GLU A 92 21.67 7.16 2.07
CA GLU A 92 22.50 8.37 1.95
C GLU A 92 23.98 8.02 1.72
N SER A 93 24.49 7.00 2.42
CA SER A 93 25.87 6.52 2.34
C SER A 93 26.16 5.57 1.18
N ASP A 94 25.16 5.14 0.41
CA ASP A 94 25.30 4.14 -0.67
C ASP A 94 25.07 4.79 -2.05
N PRO A 95 26.13 4.99 -2.86
CA PRO A 95 26.03 5.63 -4.18
C PRO A 95 25.03 4.96 -5.14
N LEU A 96 24.77 3.65 -4.97
CA LEU A 96 23.80 2.92 -5.80
C LEU A 96 22.34 3.12 -5.37
N LYS A 97 22.12 3.79 -4.23
CA LYS A 97 20.79 3.94 -3.61
C LYS A 97 20.42 5.39 -3.28
N GLN A 98 21.34 6.34 -3.38
CA GLN A 98 21.11 7.76 -3.09
C GLN A 98 19.92 8.35 -3.85
N TRP A 99 19.74 7.97 -5.12
CA TRP A 99 18.64 8.43 -5.98
C TRP A 99 17.23 8.09 -5.43
N LYS A 100 17.13 7.18 -4.46
CA LYS A 100 15.87 6.79 -3.81
C LYS A 100 15.44 7.73 -2.68
N LEU A 101 16.25 8.72 -2.33
CA LEU A 101 15.91 9.72 -1.33
C LEU A 101 15.24 10.90 -2.02
N SER A 102 13.98 11.15 -1.69
CA SER A 102 13.28 12.38 -2.06
C SER A 102 13.16 13.35 -0.89
N TRP A 103 12.89 14.61 -1.20
CA TRP A 103 12.57 15.61 -0.17
C TRP A 103 11.39 15.19 0.71
N ILE A 104 10.35 14.57 0.13
CA ILE A 104 9.19 14.06 0.86
C ILE A 104 9.62 13.03 1.90
N ASP A 105 10.56 12.16 1.54
CA ASP A 105 11.06 11.12 2.42
C ASP A 105 11.79 11.71 3.64
N VAL A 106 12.58 12.77 3.44
CA VAL A 106 13.31 13.48 4.51
C VAL A 106 12.37 14.24 5.43
N GLU A 107 11.44 15.03 4.88
CA GLU A 107 10.45 15.75 5.69
C GLU A 107 9.47 14.80 6.40
N GLY A 108 9.22 13.63 5.81
CA GLY A 108 8.37 12.61 6.39
C GLY A 108 8.87 12.06 7.73
N LEU A 109 10.19 12.09 7.98
CA LEU A 109 10.76 11.66 9.26
C LEU A 109 10.26 12.51 10.45
N LYS A 110 9.99 13.81 10.21
CA LYS A 110 9.45 14.72 11.23
C LYS A 110 7.95 14.52 11.44
N ARG A 111 7.25 14.00 10.42
CA ARG A 111 5.80 13.79 10.40
C ARG A 111 5.40 12.37 10.80
N TRP A 112 6.23 11.67 11.56
CA TRP A 112 6.01 10.26 11.94
C TRP A 112 4.63 10.02 12.55
N ASP A 113 4.22 10.85 13.51
CA ASP A 113 2.95 10.67 14.21
C ASP A 113 1.76 10.98 13.29
N ALA A 114 1.86 12.01 12.44
CA ALA A 114 0.85 12.33 11.45
C ALA A 114 0.69 11.21 10.39
N TYR A 115 1.81 10.63 9.95
CA TYR A 115 1.79 9.43 9.11
C TYR A 115 1.11 8.27 9.80
N SER A 116 1.49 7.99 11.04
CA SER A 116 0.93 6.87 11.81
C SER A 116 -0.59 7.00 11.94
N ALA A 117 -1.08 8.17 12.32
CA ALA A 117 -2.52 8.45 12.42
C ALA A 117 -3.23 8.30 11.06
N ALA A 118 -2.64 8.84 9.98
CA ALA A 118 -3.23 8.74 8.64
C ALA A 118 -3.28 7.29 8.13
N ILE A 119 -2.29 6.47 8.46
CA ILE A 119 -2.24 5.05 8.12
C ILE A 119 -3.30 4.28 8.89
N GLU A 120 -3.38 4.47 10.21
CA GLU A 120 -4.37 3.82 11.07
C GLU A 120 -5.79 4.09 10.57
N GLU A 121 -6.11 5.36 10.31
CA GLU A 121 -7.41 5.75 9.78
C GLU A 121 -7.66 5.14 8.39
N THR A 122 -6.66 5.15 7.51
CA THR A 122 -6.79 4.56 6.16
C THR A 122 -7.10 3.07 6.24
N LEU A 123 -6.37 2.32 7.08
CA LEU A 123 -6.61 0.90 7.27
C LEU A 123 -8.02 0.67 7.85
N ALA A 124 -8.43 1.43 8.87
CA ALA A 124 -9.74 1.28 9.50
C ALA A 124 -10.90 1.56 8.54
N ARG A 125 -10.81 2.62 7.73
CA ARG A 125 -11.90 3.05 6.83
C ARG A 125 -12.02 2.24 5.55
N THR A 126 -10.97 1.52 5.17
CA THR A 126 -10.92 0.82 3.87
C THR A 126 -10.57 -0.66 3.97
N HIS A 127 -10.44 -1.22 5.19
CA HIS A 127 -10.41 -2.66 5.38
C HIS A 127 -11.84 -3.21 5.31
N THR A 128 -12.15 -3.91 4.21
CA THR A 128 -13.45 -4.52 3.98
C THR A 128 -13.31 -6.02 3.74
N GLU A 129 -14.41 -6.77 3.84
CA GLU A 129 -14.42 -8.21 3.59
C GLU A 129 -14.04 -8.54 2.14
N VAL A 130 -14.56 -7.76 1.17
CA VAL A 130 -14.31 -7.96 -0.26
C VAL A 130 -12.92 -7.49 -0.70
N ALA A 131 -12.36 -6.48 -0.03
CA ALA A 131 -11.04 -5.94 -0.31
C ALA A 131 -10.25 -5.72 1.00
N PRO A 132 -9.77 -6.79 1.65
CA PRO A 132 -9.10 -6.69 2.92
C PRO A 132 -7.68 -6.13 2.77
N TRP A 133 -7.28 -5.31 3.73
CA TRP A 133 -5.87 -4.98 3.93
C TRP A 133 -5.09 -6.15 4.53
N THR A 134 -3.90 -6.37 3.99
CA THR A 134 -2.88 -7.26 4.58
C THR A 134 -1.69 -6.44 5.04
N VAL A 135 -1.34 -6.55 6.31
CA VAL A 135 -0.18 -5.90 6.90
C VAL A 135 0.97 -6.89 6.92
N ILE A 136 2.15 -6.44 6.47
CA ILE A 136 3.38 -7.22 6.51
C ILE A 136 4.46 -6.44 7.28
N ARG A 137 4.91 -6.98 8.41
CA ARG A 137 6.06 -6.43 9.16
C ARG A 137 7.34 -6.60 8.33
N SER A 138 7.91 -5.49 7.93
CA SER A 138 8.87 -5.42 6.83
C SER A 138 10.30 -5.10 7.25
N ASP A 139 10.60 -5.09 8.55
CA ASP A 139 11.93 -4.78 9.08
C ASP A 139 13.00 -5.75 8.54
N ASP A 140 12.68 -7.05 8.50
CA ASP A 140 13.42 -8.04 7.72
C ASP A 140 12.86 -8.10 6.29
N LYS A 141 13.61 -7.53 5.35
CA LYS A 141 13.24 -7.49 3.92
C LYS A 141 13.10 -8.88 3.29
N ARG A 142 13.88 -9.88 3.72
CA ARG A 142 13.85 -11.22 3.12
C ARG A 142 12.57 -11.93 3.51
N ARG A 143 12.22 -11.90 4.80
CA ARG A 143 10.96 -12.47 5.29
C ARG A 143 9.76 -11.75 4.68
N ALA A 144 9.75 -10.42 4.68
CA ALA A 144 8.63 -9.66 4.13
C ALA A 144 8.36 -9.95 2.64
N ARG A 145 9.41 -10.19 1.83
CA ARG A 145 9.26 -10.60 0.42
C ARG A 145 8.63 -11.98 0.29
N LEU A 146 9.09 -12.94 1.10
CA LEU A 146 8.53 -14.29 1.12
C LEU A 146 7.07 -14.25 1.55
N GLU A 147 6.74 -13.51 2.61
CA GLU A 147 5.36 -13.37 3.09
C GLU A 147 4.45 -12.68 2.08
N ALA A 148 4.92 -11.64 1.39
CA ALA A 148 4.13 -11.00 0.33
C ALA A 148 3.82 -11.97 -0.82
N ILE A 149 4.82 -12.72 -1.29
CA ILE A 149 4.64 -13.73 -2.33
C ILE A 149 3.70 -14.84 -1.85
N ARG A 150 3.90 -15.35 -0.63
CA ARG A 150 3.03 -16.35 -0.01
C ARG A 150 1.59 -15.88 0.09
N HIS A 151 1.38 -14.64 0.50
CA HIS A 151 0.05 -14.07 0.62
C HIS A 151 -0.66 -14.03 -0.75
N VAL A 152 0.02 -13.50 -1.78
CA VAL A 152 -0.54 -13.43 -3.14
C VAL A 152 -0.88 -14.84 -3.67
N LEU A 153 0.07 -15.76 -3.63
CA LEU A 153 -0.15 -17.15 -4.08
C LEU A 153 -1.17 -17.89 -3.22
N GLY A 154 -1.28 -17.55 -1.94
CA GLY A 154 -2.26 -18.12 -1.02
C GLY A 154 -3.70 -17.78 -1.40
N ARG A 155 -3.92 -16.55 -1.89
CA ARG A 155 -5.24 -16.00 -2.26
C ARG A 155 -5.78 -16.48 -3.60
N LEU A 156 -4.94 -17.02 -4.46
CA LEU A 156 -5.32 -17.48 -5.80
C LEU A 156 -5.49 -18.99 -5.82
N ASP A 157 -6.52 -19.46 -6.49
CA ASP A 157 -6.72 -20.88 -6.84
C ASP A 157 -6.18 -21.09 -8.25
N TYR A 158 -5.02 -21.75 -8.36
CA TYR A 158 -4.31 -21.94 -9.61
C TYR A 158 -3.87 -23.40 -9.77
N ASP A 159 -3.77 -23.84 -11.02
CA ASP A 159 -3.41 -25.21 -11.36
C ASP A 159 -2.05 -25.60 -10.77
N HIS A 160 -1.96 -26.84 -10.30
CA HIS A 160 -0.72 -27.42 -9.74
C HIS A 160 -0.14 -26.68 -8.52
N LYS A 161 -0.97 -25.98 -7.74
CA LYS A 161 -0.57 -25.35 -6.47
C LYS A 161 0.03 -26.35 -5.49
N ASP A 162 1.34 -26.22 -5.22
CA ASP A 162 2.04 -26.99 -4.20
C ASP A 162 1.91 -26.30 -2.83
N ALA A 163 0.95 -26.77 -2.03
CA ALA A 163 0.70 -26.26 -0.68
C ALA A 163 1.90 -26.42 0.27
N ARG A 164 2.74 -27.44 0.05
CA ARG A 164 3.93 -27.68 0.87
C ARG A 164 5.04 -26.68 0.53
N ALA A 165 5.26 -26.39 -0.75
CA ALA A 165 6.22 -25.39 -1.19
C ALA A 165 5.81 -23.97 -0.79
N LEU A 166 4.51 -23.66 -0.87
CA LEU A 166 3.97 -22.37 -0.44
C LEU A 166 4.19 -22.16 1.08
N GLY A 167 3.88 -23.18 1.88
CA GLY A 167 3.91 -23.11 3.33
C GLY A 167 2.78 -22.26 3.89
N GLN A 168 2.85 -21.95 5.18
CA GLN A 168 1.89 -21.10 5.87
C GLN A 168 2.48 -19.70 6.09
N PRO A 169 1.69 -18.62 5.95
CA PRO A 169 2.13 -17.29 6.36
C PRO A 169 2.51 -17.27 7.84
N ASP A 170 3.58 -16.55 8.18
CA ASP A 170 4.00 -16.37 9.57
C ASP A 170 3.07 -15.31 10.23
N PRO A 171 2.23 -15.68 11.20
CA PRO A 171 1.26 -14.76 11.81
C PRO A 171 1.93 -13.63 12.60
N LEU A 172 3.22 -13.74 12.92
CA LEU A 172 3.99 -12.66 13.54
C LEU A 172 4.44 -11.59 12.54
N ILE A 173 4.34 -11.89 11.24
CA ILE A 173 4.83 -11.06 10.14
C ILE A 173 3.69 -10.63 9.21
N CYS A 174 2.75 -11.52 8.88
CA CYS A 174 1.67 -11.29 7.93
C CYS A 174 0.31 -11.49 8.60
N GLY A 175 -0.55 -10.48 8.55
CA GLY A 175 -1.88 -10.49 9.18
C GLY A 175 -2.76 -9.37 8.64
N GLY A 176 -3.91 -9.13 9.28
CA GLY A 176 -4.76 -7.99 8.99
C GLY A 176 -4.30 -6.72 9.72
N PRO A 177 -5.13 -5.66 9.73
CA PRO A 177 -4.84 -4.42 10.44
C PRO A 177 -4.52 -4.59 11.93
N GLU A 178 -4.99 -5.66 12.57
CA GLU A 178 -4.79 -5.94 14.00
C GLU A 178 -3.32 -6.14 14.40
N ILE A 179 -2.44 -6.49 13.46
CA ILE A 179 -1.01 -6.63 13.73
C ILE A 179 -0.22 -5.35 13.44
N TRP A 180 -0.89 -4.32 12.91
CA TRP A 180 -0.29 -3.02 12.63
C TRP A 180 0.02 -2.29 13.93
N ASN A 181 1.17 -1.62 13.93
CA ASN A 181 1.60 -0.71 14.97
C ASN A 181 2.50 0.34 14.34
N ALA A 182 2.48 1.56 14.87
CA ALA A 182 3.52 2.54 14.59
C ALA A 182 4.90 1.98 15.04
#